data_AF-A0A8S2XL64-F1
#
_entry.id   AF-A0A8S2XL64-F1
#
_cell.length_a   1.000
_cell.length_b   1.000
_cell.length_c   1.000
_cell.angle_alpha   90.00
_cell.angle_beta   90.00
_cell.angle_gamma   90.00
#
_symmetry.space_group_name_H-M   'P 1'
#
loop_
_entity.id
_entity.type
_entity.pdbx_description
1 polymer ?
#
loop_
_entity_poly.entity_id
_entity_poly.type
_entity_poly.pdbx_seq_one_letter_code
_entity_poly.pdbx_strand_id
1 'polypeptide(L)'
;MDKLKAGGSVYRVHAQYDEKRTIHEKKGFNSDATGKSKKVFKKIKAEANAESLLSSDISLVMLQLHDKLAQEMNSEGIIKSALQIVQFRPFCVVAFTEASIRLYDSIVNCPEYVLSWDATGGIVKNSSSKQCLYYKLTITHPNIVDEDSLVPLTFRLSESQTLFTVKQWLLAFKECYRKVFPHKKDSFPRPAIILSDRAALYVFNDENYSAFRARAYRIVTNAAIRNDLSNTNIHACLSHFMLDMRKRVNKYLSEDVREIAMWAIALLVNTSTWPEIKDNWRLICQVCFKLRFK
;
A
#
# COMPACT_ATOMS: atom_id res chain seq x y z
N MET A 1 -34.85 19.59 -9.73
CA MET A 1 -34.76 18.48 -10.70
C MET A 1 -34.31 19.06 -12.01
N ASP A 2 -33.03 18.91 -12.37
CA ASP A 2 -32.64 18.94 -13.77
C ASP A 2 -31.42 18.04 -13.98
N LYS A 3 -31.52 17.25 -15.03
CA LYS A 3 -30.82 15.99 -15.25
C LYS A 3 -29.31 16.22 -15.45
N LEU A 4 -28.51 15.66 -14.55
CA LEU A 4 -27.10 15.30 -14.80
C LEU A 4 -27.07 14.47 -16.08
N LYS A 5 -26.59 15.07 -17.17
CA LYS A 5 -26.36 14.39 -18.44
C LYS A 5 -25.34 13.28 -18.20
N ALA A 6 -25.84 12.04 -18.22
CA ALA A 6 -25.06 10.83 -18.37
C ALA A 6 -24.20 10.90 -19.65
N GLY A 7 -22.93 10.53 -19.55
CA GLY A 7 -22.06 10.30 -20.73
C GLY A 7 -20.67 10.91 -20.70
N GLY A 8 -20.23 11.55 -19.62
CA GLY A 8 -18.84 11.97 -19.47
C GLY A 8 -17.98 10.83 -18.93
N SER A 9 -17.27 10.08 -19.79
CA SER A 9 -16.17 9.22 -19.34
C SER A 9 -15.23 10.04 -18.45
N VAL A 10 -14.85 9.51 -17.28
CA VAL A 10 -13.94 10.16 -16.32
C VAL A 10 -12.64 10.64 -17.01
N TYR A 11 -12.23 9.96 -18.08
CA TYR A 11 -11.09 10.35 -18.92
C TYR A 11 -11.30 11.68 -19.68
N ARG A 12 -12.53 12.00 -20.09
CA ARG A 12 -12.84 13.19 -20.88
C ARG A 12 -12.84 14.46 -20.03
N VAL A 13 -13.31 14.35 -18.78
CA VAL A 13 -13.21 15.44 -17.79
C VAL A 13 -11.75 15.67 -17.41
N HIS A 14 -10.97 14.60 -17.25
CA HIS A 14 -9.55 14.69 -16.93
C HIS A 14 -8.71 15.26 -18.08
N ALA A 15 -9.01 14.89 -19.33
CA ALA A 15 -8.35 15.39 -20.53
C ALA A 15 -8.65 16.88 -20.79
N GLN A 16 -9.90 17.30 -20.62
CA GLN A 16 -10.31 18.71 -20.75
C GLN A 16 -9.70 19.60 -19.65
N TYR A 17 -9.45 19.03 -18.48
CA TYR A 17 -8.77 19.73 -17.38
C TYR A 17 -7.24 19.83 -17.63
N ASP A 18 -6.63 18.80 -18.22
CA ASP A 18 -5.20 18.78 -18.54
C ASP A 18 -4.84 19.66 -19.75
N GLU A 19 -5.75 19.83 -20.72
CA GLU A 19 -5.56 20.76 -21.84
C GLU A 19 -5.45 22.21 -21.38
N LYS A 20 -6.21 22.61 -20.36
CA LYS A 20 -6.27 23.99 -19.84
C LYS A 20 -5.12 24.36 -18.89
N ARG A 21 -4.25 23.41 -18.55
CA ARG A 21 -3.13 23.63 -17.61
C ARG A 21 -1.95 24.33 -18.27
N THR A 22 -1.36 25.25 -17.52
CA THR A 22 -0.13 25.96 -17.90
C THR A 22 1.08 25.03 -17.94
N ILE A 23 2.14 25.39 -18.67
CA ILE A 23 3.38 24.60 -18.77
C ILE A 23 4.02 24.36 -17.39
N HIS A 24 3.83 25.30 -16.45
CA HIS A 24 4.32 25.17 -15.08
C HIS A 24 3.50 24.17 -14.24
N GLU A 25 2.19 24.09 -14.45
CA GLU A 25 1.32 23.09 -13.83
C GLU A 25 1.52 21.70 -14.43
N LYS A 26 1.78 21.60 -15.74
CA LYS A 26 2.13 20.33 -16.42
C LYS A 26 3.49 19.78 -15.97
N LYS A 27 4.46 20.66 -15.69
CA LYS A 27 5.75 20.29 -15.07
C LYS A 27 5.65 20.04 -13.56
N GLY A 28 4.53 20.43 -12.96
CA GLY A 28 4.37 20.58 -11.53
C GLY A 28 3.29 19.70 -10.91
N PHE A 29 2.89 18.56 -11.48
CA PHE A 29 2.00 17.65 -10.76
C PHE A 29 2.33 16.17 -10.88
N ASN A 30 2.05 15.54 -9.75
CA ASN A 30 2.36 14.21 -9.33
C ASN A 30 1.03 13.46 -9.23
N SER A 31 0.91 12.37 -9.96
CA SER A 31 -0.16 11.41 -9.79
C SER A 31 0.03 10.66 -8.47
N ASP A 32 -1.07 10.44 -7.77
CA ASP A 32 -1.25 9.45 -6.69
C ASP A 32 -0.91 9.93 -5.26
N ALA A 33 -1.83 9.58 -4.35
CA ALA A 33 -2.27 10.42 -3.25
C ALA A 33 -1.95 9.90 -1.83
N THR A 34 -1.23 8.79 -1.69
CA THR A 34 -0.89 8.25 -0.38
C THR A 34 0.41 8.82 0.22
N GLY A 35 1.08 9.78 -0.43
CA GLY A 35 2.45 10.19 -0.08
C GLY A 35 2.82 11.66 -0.05
N LYS A 36 1.90 12.63 -0.23
CA LYS A 36 2.28 14.04 -0.47
C LYS A 36 1.41 15.09 0.22
N SER A 37 1.16 14.94 1.52
CA SER A 37 0.79 16.11 2.31
C SER A 37 1.95 17.12 2.25
N LYS A 38 1.82 18.15 1.38
CA LYS A 38 2.79 19.25 1.28
C LYS A 38 3.01 19.92 2.64
N LYS A 39 2.06 19.81 3.57
CA LYS A 39 2.18 20.31 4.95
C LYS A 39 3.21 19.52 5.76
N VAL A 40 3.20 18.19 5.70
CA VAL A 40 4.16 17.34 6.42
C VAL A 40 5.58 17.55 5.87
N PHE A 41 5.79 17.52 4.55
CA PHE A 41 7.12 17.78 3.99
C PHE A 41 7.58 19.23 4.16
N LYS A 42 6.68 20.22 4.14
CA LYS A 42 7.03 21.61 4.50
C LYS A 42 7.44 21.72 5.96
N LYS A 43 6.76 21.00 6.87
CA LYS A 43 7.11 20.97 8.29
C LYS A 43 8.45 20.25 8.52
N ILE A 44 8.66 19.07 7.94
CA ILE A 44 9.97 18.37 7.97
C ILE A 44 11.08 19.27 7.40
N LYS A 45 10.84 19.94 6.28
CA LYS A 45 11.83 20.86 5.68
C LYS A 45 12.06 22.11 6.55
N ALA A 46 11.01 22.65 7.17
CA ALA A 46 11.12 23.80 8.06
C ALA A 46 11.86 23.42 9.36
N GLU A 47 11.59 22.26 9.94
CA GLU A 47 12.29 21.71 11.12
C GLU A 47 13.74 21.39 10.79
N ALA A 48 14.01 20.75 9.65
CA ALA A 48 15.39 20.48 9.18
C ALA A 48 16.19 21.76 8.89
N ASN A 49 15.52 22.87 8.60
CA ASN A 49 16.16 24.18 8.42
C ASN A 49 16.24 24.99 9.73
N ALA A 50 15.42 24.67 10.74
CA ALA A 50 15.34 25.37 12.02
C ALA A 50 16.25 24.75 13.08
N GLU A 51 16.46 23.43 13.04
CA GLU A 51 17.44 22.75 13.88
C GLU A 51 18.81 22.76 13.19
N SER A 52 19.82 23.34 13.86
CA SER A 52 21.20 23.11 13.48
C SER A 52 21.46 21.60 13.50
N LEU A 53 21.80 21.01 12.36
CA LEU A 53 22.16 19.60 12.23
C LEU A 53 23.03 19.18 13.44
N LEU A 54 22.53 18.24 14.24
CA LEU A 54 23.15 17.79 15.50
C LEU A 54 24.63 17.38 15.34
N SER A 55 25.03 16.97 14.14
CA SER A 55 26.40 16.69 13.72
C SER A 55 26.48 16.54 12.19
N SER A 56 27.68 16.67 11.62
CA SER A 56 27.95 16.33 10.21
C SER A 56 27.99 14.81 9.96
N ASP A 57 28.12 14.00 11.01
CA ASP A 57 28.05 12.54 10.92
C ASP A 57 26.61 12.05 11.12
N ILE A 58 25.96 11.72 10.01
CA ILE A 58 24.58 11.20 9.96
C ILE A 58 24.40 9.96 10.84
N SER A 59 25.42 9.11 10.98
CA SER A 59 25.34 7.89 11.80
C SER A 59 25.21 8.25 13.28
N LEU A 60 26.02 9.21 13.73
CA LEU A 60 25.98 9.72 15.10
C LEU A 60 24.66 10.44 15.39
N VAL A 61 24.19 11.29 14.47
CA VAL A 61 22.90 12.00 14.60
C VAL A 61 21.75 11.02 14.74
N MET A 62 21.72 9.96 13.93
CA MET A 62 20.63 8.98 13.96
C MET A 62 20.63 8.14 15.24
N LEU A 63 21.81 7.79 15.78
CA LEU A 63 21.95 7.15 17.10
C LEU A 63 21.47 8.07 18.23
N GLN A 64 21.92 9.32 18.23
CA GLN A 64 21.49 10.33 19.21
C GLN A 64 19.98 10.57 19.13
N LEU A 65 19.40 10.62 17.92
CA LEU A 65 17.97 10.78 17.72
C LEU A 65 17.19 9.54 18.21
N HIS A 66 17.70 8.34 17.95
CA HIS A 66 17.11 7.11 18.47
C HIS A 66 17.06 7.12 20.00
N ASP A 67 18.17 7.49 20.66
CA ASP A 67 18.26 7.52 22.12
C ASP A 67 17.40 8.64 22.73
N LYS A 68 17.38 9.82 22.10
CA LYS A 68 16.50 10.93 22.49
C LYS A 68 15.02 10.54 22.41
N LEU A 69 14.59 9.97 21.27
CA LEU A 69 13.20 9.53 21.10
C LEU A 69 12.84 8.37 22.03
N ALA A 70 13.80 7.51 22.39
CA ALA A 70 13.58 6.46 23.40
C ALA A 70 13.33 7.02 24.81
N GLN A 71 13.87 8.21 25.12
CA GLN A 71 13.65 8.88 26.39
C GLN A 71 12.36 9.71 26.40
N GLU A 72 12.02 10.34 25.27
CA GLU A 72 10.89 11.29 25.18
C GLU A 72 9.53 10.62 24.96
N MET A 73 9.46 9.50 24.23
CA MET A 73 8.19 9.06 23.63
C MET A 73 7.44 7.91 24.31
N ASN A 74 8.03 7.18 25.26
CA ASN A 74 7.30 6.13 25.99
C ASN A 74 8.14 5.56 27.15
N SER A 75 8.62 6.41 28.07
CA SER A 75 9.57 6.02 29.13
C SER A 75 9.11 4.82 29.98
N GLU A 76 7.79 4.63 30.11
CA GLU A 76 7.16 3.57 30.90
C GLU A 76 6.55 2.43 30.05
N GLY A 77 6.57 2.55 28.73
CA GLY A 77 6.01 1.53 27.83
C GLY A 77 6.93 0.32 27.63
N ILE A 78 6.35 -0.80 27.19
CA ILE A 78 7.10 -2.01 26.80
C ILE A 78 7.95 -1.69 25.56
N ILE A 79 7.42 -0.88 24.65
CA ILE A 79 8.14 -0.38 23.48
C ILE A 79 8.60 1.06 23.78
N LYS A 80 9.89 1.21 24.06
CA LYS A 80 10.49 2.43 24.63
C LYS A 80 10.72 3.56 23.63
N SER A 81 10.91 3.25 22.34
CA SER A 81 11.17 4.27 21.29
C SER A 81 10.10 4.21 20.21
N ALA A 82 9.96 5.29 19.43
CA ALA A 82 9.21 5.27 18.17
C ALA A 82 10.06 4.71 17.01
N LEU A 83 11.39 4.81 17.09
CA LEU A 83 12.32 4.24 16.12
C LEU A 83 12.69 2.82 16.55
N GLN A 84 12.44 1.84 15.68
CA GLN A 84 12.56 0.42 16.00
C GLN A 84 13.75 -0.22 15.30
N ILE A 85 14.06 0.27 14.09
CA ILE A 85 15.23 -0.13 13.32
C ILE A 85 15.83 1.12 12.72
N VAL A 86 17.14 1.29 12.91
CA VAL A 86 17.95 2.29 12.24
C VAL A 86 19.17 1.56 11.68
N GLN A 87 19.26 1.49 10.36
CA GLN A 87 20.36 0.85 9.64
C GLN A 87 20.92 1.83 8.62
N PHE A 88 22.25 1.95 8.57
CA PHE A 88 22.92 2.88 7.67
C PHE A 88 23.16 2.27 6.28
N ARG A 89 23.51 0.99 6.19
CA ARG A 89 23.80 0.29 4.92
C ARG A 89 23.25 -1.14 4.88
N PRO A 90 22.37 -1.46 3.91
CA PRO A 90 21.54 -0.50 3.16
C PRO A 90 20.74 0.40 4.11
N PHE A 91 20.46 1.65 3.70
CA PHE A 91 19.71 2.57 4.57
C PHE A 91 18.29 2.04 4.83
N CYS A 92 17.91 1.97 6.10
CA CYS A 92 16.58 1.53 6.53
C CYS A 92 16.24 2.18 7.87
N VAL A 93 15.07 2.80 7.94
CA VAL A 93 14.46 3.28 9.18
C VAL A 93 13.08 2.64 9.29
N VAL A 94 12.79 2.00 10.41
CA VAL A 94 11.46 1.50 10.75
C VAL A 94 10.99 2.21 12.00
N ALA A 95 9.74 2.63 11.99
CA ALA A 95 9.14 3.32 13.11
C ALA A 95 7.68 2.91 13.34
N PHE A 96 7.34 2.84 14.62
CA PHE A 96 6.00 2.65 15.17
C PHE A 96 6.06 2.84 16.68
N THR A 97 4.91 3.06 17.32
CA THR A 97 4.81 3.22 18.77
C THR A 97 4.02 2.06 19.39
N GLU A 98 4.08 1.92 20.72
CA GLU A 98 3.18 1.00 21.43
C GLU A 98 1.71 1.35 21.21
N ALA A 99 1.37 2.65 21.16
CA ALA A 99 0.01 3.11 20.89
C ALA A 99 -0.48 2.61 19.52
N SER A 100 0.39 2.63 18.50
CA SER A 100 0.07 2.07 17.17
C SER A 100 -0.19 0.56 17.23
N ILE A 101 0.59 -0.18 18.03
CA ILE A 101 0.39 -1.63 18.23
C ILE A 101 -0.95 -1.91 18.92
N ARG A 102 -1.28 -1.15 19.98
CA ARG A 102 -2.54 -1.28 20.70
C ARG A 102 -3.75 -0.88 19.85
N LEU A 103 -3.59 0.16 19.03
CA LEU A 103 -4.59 0.56 18.04
C LEU A 103 -4.84 -0.57 17.05
N TYR A 104 -3.78 -1.19 16.51
CA TYR A 104 -3.90 -2.34 15.62
C TYR A 104 -4.69 -3.50 16.27
N ASP A 105 -4.36 -3.90 17.50
CA ASP A 105 -5.09 -4.96 18.22
C ASP A 105 -6.58 -4.64 18.38
N SER A 106 -6.91 -3.37 18.63
CA SER A 106 -8.27 -2.92 18.92
C SER A 106 -9.19 -2.98 17.69
N ILE A 107 -8.64 -2.92 16.48
CA ILE A 107 -9.42 -2.72 15.26
C ILE A 107 -9.26 -3.82 14.21
N VAL A 108 -8.20 -4.63 14.28
CA VAL A 108 -7.86 -5.62 13.25
C VAL A 108 -8.97 -6.64 13.00
N ASN A 109 -9.80 -6.91 14.02
CA ASN A 109 -10.94 -7.81 13.93
C ASN A 109 -12.26 -7.10 13.58
N CYS A 110 -12.26 -5.78 13.45
CA CYS A 110 -13.43 -5.02 13.04
C CYS A 110 -13.55 -5.10 11.51
N PRO A 111 -14.61 -5.73 10.98
CA PRO A 111 -14.76 -6.00 9.55
C PRO A 111 -14.89 -4.74 8.70
N GLU A 112 -15.28 -3.62 9.32
CA GLU A 112 -15.37 -2.33 8.64
C GLU A 112 -13.97 -1.85 8.23
N TYR A 113 -12.94 -2.04 9.07
CA TYR A 113 -11.64 -1.43 8.79
C TYR A 113 -10.84 -2.22 7.75
N VAL A 114 -10.30 -1.49 6.78
CA VAL A 114 -9.41 -2.03 5.76
C VAL A 114 -7.99 -1.61 6.07
N LEU A 115 -7.10 -2.59 6.20
CA LEU A 115 -5.67 -2.32 6.24
C LEU A 115 -5.16 -2.15 4.82
N SER A 116 -4.34 -1.14 4.63
CA SER A 116 -3.66 -0.89 3.37
C SER A 116 -2.21 -0.62 3.66
N TRP A 117 -1.33 -1.06 2.77
CA TRP A 117 0.00 -0.50 2.76
C TRP A 117 0.44 -0.18 1.36
N ASP A 118 1.40 0.73 1.26
CA ASP A 118 1.91 1.11 -0.03
C ASP A 118 3.27 1.78 0.09
N ALA A 119 4.05 1.67 -0.97
CA ALA A 119 5.21 2.54 -1.17
C ALA A 119 4.67 3.90 -1.58
N THR A 120 4.58 4.82 -0.64
CA THR A 120 4.28 6.21 -0.99
C THR A 120 5.48 6.75 -1.76
N GLY A 121 5.26 7.31 -2.95
CA GLY A 121 6.30 7.79 -3.88
C GLY A 121 7.14 8.97 -3.39
N GLY A 122 7.24 9.21 -2.07
CA GLY A 122 8.15 10.17 -1.47
C GLY A 122 9.60 9.75 -1.67
N ILE A 123 10.24 10.33 -2.69
CA ILE A 123 11.65 10.15 -3.00
C ILE A 123 12.48 11.00 -2.03
N VAL A 124 13.13 10.37 -1.06
CA VAL A 124 14.29 10.99 -0.41
C VAL A 124 15.52 10.50 -1.18
N LYS A 125 16.18 11.38 -1.92
CA LYS A 125 17.49 11.05 -2.50
C LYS A 125 18.52 11.11 -1.38
N ASN A 126 19.13 9.98 -1.06
CA ASN A 126 20.32 9.97 -0.21
C ASN A 126 21.52 10.52 -1.01
N SER A 127 22.57 10.98 -0.30
CA SER A 127 23.84 11.45 -0.88
C SER A 127 24.51 10.42 -1.80
N SER A 128 24.17 9.13 -1.64
CA SER A 128 24.61 7.98 -2.43
C SER A 128 23.90 7.81 -3.79
N SER A 129 23.00 8.71 -4.19
CA SER A 129 22.15 8.62 -5.40
C SER A 129 21.17 7.45 -5.44
N LYS A 130 21.09 6.60 -4.41
CA LYS A 130 20.06 5.55 -4.32
C LYS A 130 18.73 6.12 -3.83
N GLN A 131 17.65 5.69 -4.49
CA GLN A 131 16.30 6.13 -4.20
C GLN A 131 15.81 5.49 -2.90
N CYS A 132 15.49 6.31 -1.88
CA CYS A 132 14.74 5.84 -0.72
C CYS A 132 13.23 5.91 -1.03
N LEU A 133 12.50 4.85 -0.69
CA LEU A 133 11.05 4.83 -0.70
C LEU A 133 10.51 4.79 0.73
N TYR A 134 9.40 5.48 0.94
CA TYR A 134 8.65 5.47 2.18
C TYR A 134 7.45 4.53 2.05
N TYR A 135 7.39 3.51 2.90
CA TYR A 135 6.26 2.62 3.05
C TYR A 135 5.50 2.98 4.32
N LYS A 136 4.18 2.90 4.27
CA LYS A 136 3.33 2.98 5.47
C LYS A 136 2.30 1.87 5.46
N LEU A 137 2.08 1.26 6.62
CA LEU A 137 0.90 0.47 6.90
C LEU A 137 -0.13 1.43 7.51
N THR A 138 -1.28 1.53 6.88
CA THR A 138 -2.37 2.44 7.24
C THR A 138 -3.67 1.68 7.46
N ILE A 139 -4.51 2.27 8.29
CA ILE A 139 -5.88 1.86 8.52
C ILE A 139 -6.78 2.86 7.83
N THR A 140 -7.81 2.34 7.14
CA THR A 140 -8.87 3.15 6.53
C THR A 140 -10.22 2.62 6.97
N HIS A 141 -11.12 3.51 7.38
CA HIS A 141 -12.53 3.17 7.54
C HIS A 141 -13.25 3.41 6.20
N PRO A 142 -14.09 2.47 5.71
CA PRO A 142 -14.65 2.47 4.36
C PRO A 142 -15.61 3.64 4.11
N ASN A 143 -16.26 4.12 5.17
CA ASN A 143 -17.13 5.30 5.09
C ASN A 143 -16.36 6.62 5.13
N ILE A 144 -15.03 6.59 5.29
CA ILE A 144 -14.21 7.78 5.30
C ILE A 144 -13.42 7.85 4.00
N VAL A 145 -13.92 8.67 3.08
CA VAL A 145 -13.36 8.87 1.74
C VAL A 145 -12.23 9.91 1.74
N ASP A 146 -12.05 10.62 2.87
CA ASP A 146 -11.07 11.70 2.97
C ASP A 146 -9.68 11.15 3.32
N GLU A 147 -8.68 11.46 2.49
CA GLU A 147 -7.31 10.94 2.58
C GLU A 147 -6.60 11.35 3.89
N ASP A 148 -7.06 12.44 4.51
CA ASP A 148 -6.58 12.92 5.81
C ASP A 148 -6.99 12.00 6.97
N SER A 149 -7.81 10.99 6.73
CA SER A 149 -8.31 10.05 7.74
C SER A 149 -7.56 8.72 7.78
N LEU A 150 -6.49 8.59 7.01
CA LEU A 150 -5.59 7.43 7.07
C LEU A 150 -4.78 7.47 8.36
N VAL A 151 -4.96 6.48 9.23
CA VAL A 151 -4.17 6.37 10.47
C VAL A 151 -2.95 5.47 10.22
N PRO A 152 -1.71 6.00 10.25
CA PRO A 152 -0.51 5.19 10.07
C PRO A 152 -0.21 4.36 11.32
N LEU A 153 -0.04 3.06 11.14
CA LEU A 153 0.38 2.11 12.18
C LEU A 153 1.89 1.98 12.29
N THR A 154 2.54 1.85 11.15
CA THR A 154 3.99 1.75 11.07
C THR A 154 4.44 2.31 9.74
N PHE A 155 5.65 2.84 9.71
CA PHE A 155 6.30 3.24 8.48
C PHE A 155 7.72 2.71 8.39
N ARG A 156 8.19 2.64 7.15
CA ARG A 156 9.54 2.22 6.79
C ARG A 156 10.07 3.13 5.70
N LEU A 157 11.25 3.70 5.90
CA LEU A 157 11.99 4.43 4.89
C LEU A 157 13.24 3.62 4.52
N SER A 158 13.43 3.23 3.27
CA SER A 158 14.61 2.42 2.90
C SER A 158 15.02 2.56 1.45
N GLU A 159 16.29 2.28 1.17
CA GLU A 159 16.87 2.14 -0.17
C GLU A 159 16.63 0.75 -0.80
N SER A 160 16.23 -0.25 0.00
CA SER A 160 16.01 -1.63 -0.46
C SER A 160 14.53 -1.96 -0.48
N GLN A 161 14.02 -2.45 -1.61
CA GLN A 161 12.59 -2.77 -1.80
C GLN A 161 12.36 -4.25 -2.06
N THR A 162 13.30 -5.09 -1.63
CA THR A 162 13.14 -6.53 -1.80
C THR A 162 12.02 -7.02 -0.89
N LEU A 163 11.30 -8.06 -1.35
CA LEU A 163 10.31 -8.79 -0.57
C LEU A 163 10.83 -9.15 0.83
N PHE A 164 12.10 -9.56 0.92
CA PHE A 164 12.76 -9.87 2.19
C PHE A 164 12.77 -8.67 3.15
N THR A 165 13.16 -7.49 2.67
CA THR A 165 13.25 -6.30 3.54
C THR A 165 11.88 -5.76 3.98
N VAL A 166 10.86 -5.88 3.12
CA VAL A 166 9.46 -5.57 3.48
C VAL A 166 8.94 -6.57 4.52
N LYS A 167 9.26 -7.87 4.36
CA LYS A 167 8.94 -8.91 5.34
C LYS A 167 9.58 -8.64 6.70
N GLN A 168 10.85 -8.25 6.74
CA GLN A 168 11.56 -7.94 8.00
C GLN A 168 10.90 -6.79 8.75
N TRP A 169 10.48 -5.74 8.05
CA TRP A 169 9.75 -4.62 8.66
C TRP A 169 8.45 -5.08 9.35
N LEU A 170 7.63 -5.88 8.67
CA LEU A 170 6.42 -6.42 9.28
C LEU A 170 6.70 -7.40 10.43
N LEU A 171 7.74 -8.22 10.32
CA LEU A 171 8.12 -9.12 11.39
C LEU A 171 8.56 -8.35 12.64
N ALA A 172 9.24 -7.21 12.49
CA ALA A 172 9.57 -6.34 13.61
C ALA A 172 8.31 -5.81 14.32
N PHE A 173 7.29 -5.40 13.55
CA PHE A 173 5.99 -4.99 14.11
C PHE A 173 5.29 -6.15 14.84
N LYS A 174 5.24 -7.33 14.21
CA LYS A 174 4.67 -8.56 14.80
C LYS A 174 5.38 -8.99 16.08
N GLU A 175 6.69 -8.85 16.13
CA GLU A 175 7.47 -9.22 17.32
C GLU A 175 7.25 -8.23 18.46
N CYS A 176 7.17 -6.93 18.17
CA CYS A 176 6.80 -5.94 19.19
C CYS A 176 5.36 -6.13 19.68
N TYR A 177 4.43 -6.51 18.80
CA TYR A 177 3.07 -6.90 19.20
C TYR A 177 3.08 -8.03 20.24
N ARG A 178 3.89 -9.06 20.05
CA ARG A 178 4.01 -10.18 21.01
C ARG A 178 4.56 -9.74 22.36
N LYS A 179 5.41 -8.72 22.40
CA LYS A 179 5.91 -8.14 23.65
C LYS A 179 4.81 -7.37 24.38
N VAL A 180 4.00 -6.60 23.66
CA VAL A 180 2.89 -5.82 24.22
C VAL A 180 1.74 -6.72 24.70
N PHE A 181 1.48 -7.82 23.98
CA PHE A 181 0.42 -8.78 24.27
C PHE A 181 0.96 -10.20 24.43
N PRO A 182 1.70 -10.51 25.52
CA PRO A 182 2.37 -11.81 25.69
C PRO A 182 1.38 -12.98 25.77
N HIS A 183 0.15 -12.73 26.26
CA HIS A 183 -0.93 -13.72 26.31
C HIS A 183 -1.53 -14.05 24.93
N LYS A 184 -1.23 -13.26 23.89
CA LYS A 184 -1.66 -13.47 22.48
C LYS A 184 -0.49 -13.87 21.57
N LYS A 185 0.63 -14.36 22.12
CA LYS A 185 1.87 -14.58 21.36
C LYS A 185 1.70 -15.48 20.12
N ASP A 186 0.87 -16.50 20.26
CA ASP A 186 0.58 -17.49 19.21
C ASP A 186 -0.57 -17.07 18.28
N SER A 187 -1.34 -16.04 18.68
CA SER A 187 -2.48 -15.52 17.94
C SER A 187 -2.21 -14.08 17.50
N PHE A 188 -1.22 -13.88 16.62
CA PHE A 188 -1.08 -12.58 15.96
C PHE A 188 -2.34 -12.32 15.13
N PRO A 189 -3.10 -11.26 15.43
CA PRO A 189 -4.40 -11.08 14.84
C PRO A 189 -4.25 -10.75 13.36
N ARG A 190 -5.21 -11.21 12.57
CA ARG A 190 -5.16 -11.20 11.11
C ARG A 190 -6.29 -10.31 10.61
N PRO A 191 -6.00 -9.25 9.84
CA PRO A 191 -7.07 -8.48 9.25
C PRO A 191 -7.83 -9.35 8.24
N ALA A 192 -9.14 -9.13 8.10
CA ALA A 192 -9.93 -9.86 7.10
C ALA A 192 -9.43 -9.55 5.68
N ILE A 193 -9.12 -8.29 5.40
CA ILE A 193 -8.66 -7.79 4.10
C ILE A 193 -7.43 -6.91 4.29
N ILE A 194 -6.44 -7.08 3.41
CA ILE A 194 -5.34 -6.14 3.26
C ILE A 194 -5.12 -5.75 1.79
N LEU A 195 -5.06 -4.44 1.53
CA LEU A 195 -4.69 -3.89 0.22
C LEU A 195 -3.17 -3.75 0.15
N SER A 196 -2.50 -4.61 -0.61
CA SER A 196 -1.07 -4.84 -0.44
C SER A 196 -0.44 -5.56 -1.63
N ASP A 197 0.89 -5.61 -1.62
CA ASP A 197 1.67 -6.49 -2.46
C ASP A 197 1.76 -7.91 -1.84
N ARG A 198 2.55 -8.79 -2.46
CA ARG A 198 2.64 -10.20 -2.05
C ARG A 198 3.33 -10.40 -0.70
N ALA A 199 3.97 -9.38 -0.12
CA ALA A 199 4.75 -9.54 1.11
C ALA A 199 3.87 -9.79 2.34
N ALA A 200 2.63 -9.28 2.33
CA ALA A 200 1.68 -9.51 3.40
C ALA A 200 1.24 -10.98 3.54
N LEU A 201 1.30 -11.79 2.46
CA LEU A 201 0.93 -13.22 2.49
C LEU A 201 1.76 -13.98 3.52
N TYR A 202 3.06 -13.70 3.56
CA TYR A 202 3.99 -14.39 4.44
C TYR A 202 3.82 -14.01 5.90
N VAL A 203 3.37 -12.79 6.21
CA VAL A 203 3.37 -12.30 7.60
C VAL A 203 2.07 -12.66 8.30
N PHE A 204 0.95 -12.44 7.62
CA PHE A 204 -0.38 -12.67 8.18
C PHE A 204 -0.81 -14.13 8.05
N ASN A 205 -0.50 -14.77 6.92
CA ASN A 205 -1.00 -16.12 6.63
C ASN A 205 0.06 -17.21 6.68
N ASP A 206 1.35 -16.85 6.77
CA ASP A 206 2.48 -17.77 6.60
C ASP A 206 2.37 -18.61 5.30
N GLU A 207 1.81 -17.99 4.25
CA GLU A 207 1.55 -18.67 2.98
C GLU A 207 2.39 -18.07 1.85
N ASN A 208 2.78 -18.92 0.90
CA ASN A 208 3.35 -18.45 -0.36
C ASN A 208 2.25 -18.19 -1.41
N TYR A 209 2.62 -17.56 -2.52
CA TYR A 209 1.66 -17.22 -3.57
C TYR A 209 0.96 -18.44 -4.21
N SER A 210 1.61 -19.60 -4.26
CA SER A 210 0.99 -20.81 -4.80
C SER A 210 -0.12 -21.33 -3.87
N ALA A 211 0.16 -21.39 -2.57
CA ALA A 211 -0.80 -21.76 -1.55
C ALA A 211 -1.99 -20.79 -1.52
N PHE A 212 -1.73 -19.48 -1.61
CA PHE A 212 -2.77 -18.46 -1.72
C PHE A 212 -3.69 -18.69 -2.92
N ARG A 213 -3.14 -18.95 -4.12
CA ARG A 213 -3.96 -19.21 -5.31
C ARG A 213 -4.84 -20.44 -5.16
N ALA A 214 -4.30 -21.52 -4.59
CA ALA A 214 -5.06 -22.74 -4.34
C ALA A 214 -6.20 -22.49 -3.35
N ARG A 215 -5.94 -21.73 -2.28
CA ARG A 215 -6.95 -21.28 -1.30
C ARG A 215 -8.03 -20.42 -1.94
N ALA A 216 -7.64 -19.38 -2.68
CA ALA A 216 -8.57 -18.50 -3.37
C ALA A 216 -9.46 -19.28 -4.35
N TYR A 217 -8.89 -20.23 -5.11
CA TYR A 217 -9.65 -21.10 -6.01
C TYR A 217 -10.69 -21.94 -5.27
N ARG A 218 -10.32 -22.58 -4.15
CA ARG A 218 -11.27 -23.33 -3.32
C ARG A 218 -12.40 -22.45 -2.81
N ILE A 219 -12.10 -21.24 -2.35
CA ILE A 219 -13.11 -20.29 -1.87
C ILE A 219 -14.12 -19.96 -2.97
N VAL A 220 -13.66 -19.53 -4.16
CA VAL A 220 -14.57 -19.12 -5.25
C VAL A 220 -15.34 -20.27 -5.90
N THR A 221 -14.89 -21.51 -5.70
CA THR A 221 -15.54 -22.73 -6.19
C THR A 221 -16.40 -23.44 -5.15
N ASN A 222 -16.63 -22.82 -3.98
CA ASN A 222 -17.37 -23.40 -2.85
C ASN A 222 -16.76 -24.72 -2.32
N ALA A 223 -15.44 -24.89 -2.46
CA ALA A 223 -14.67 -26.01 -1.94
C ALA A 223 -13.77 -25.59 -0.75
N ALA A 224 -14.13 -24.50 -0.06
CA ALA A 224 -13.35 -23.93 1.05
C ALA A 224 -13.29 -24.89 2.25
N ILE A 225 -12.10 -25.04 2.82
CA ILE A 225 -11.92 -25.71 4.12
C ILE A 225 -11.94 -24.69 5.27
N ARG A 226 -12.10 -25.15 6.52
CA ARG A 226 -12.22 -24.27 7.71
C ARG A 226 -11.11 -23.21 7.82
N ASN A 227 -9.88 -23.58 7.46
CA ASN A 227 -8.73 -22.67 7.52
C ASN A 227 -8.67 -21.67 6.35
N ASP A 228 -9.43 -21.90 5.27
CA ASP A 228 -9.38 -21.02 4.10
C ASP A 228 -10.00 -19.65 4.41
N LEU A 229 -11.03 -19.63 5.26
CA LEU A 229 -11.83 -18.46 5.63
C LEU A 229 -11.24 -17.67 6.82
N SER A 230 -10.32 -18.26 7.58
CA SER A 230 -9.65 -17.60 8.71
C SER A 230 -8.35 -16.88 8.34
N ASN A 231 -7.88 -17.04 7.11
CA ASN A 231 -6.70 -16.36 6.59
C ASN A 231 -7.05 -14.99 6.01
N THR A 232 -6.15 -14.01 6.18
CA THR A 232 -6.27 -12.68 5.55
C THR A 232 -6.41 -12.81 4.04
N ASN A 233 -7.35 -12.07 3.45
CA ASN A 233 -7.47 -11.96 2.00
C ASN A 233 -6.65 -10.77 1.51
N ILE A 234 -5.74 -11.03 0.57
CA ILE A 234 -4.81 -10.02 0.06
C ILE A 234 -5.30 -9.58 -1.30
N HIS A 235 -5.55 -8.28 -1.40
CA HIS A 235 -5.98 -7.66 -2.64
C HIS A 235 -4.84 -6.79 -3.15
N ALA A 236 -4.50 -6.96 -4.43
CA ALA A 236 -3.62 -6.02 -5.10
C ALA A 236 -4.34 -4.66 -5.16
N CYS A 237 -3.60 -3.59 -4.89
CA CYS A 237 -4.13 -2.24 -5.07
C CYS A 237 -4.58 -2.05 -6.52
N LEU A 238 -5.86 -1.69 -6.71
CA LEU A 238 -6.48 -1.62 -8.04
C LEU A 238 -5.73 -0.65 -8.96
N SER A 239 -5.33 0.51 -8.45
CA SER A 239 -4.58 1.51 -9.23
C SER A 239 -3.25 0.94 -9.74
N HIS A 240 -2.49 0.25 -8.89
CA HIS A 240 -1.23 -0.40 -9.27
C HIS A 240 -1.44 -1.52 -10.28
N PHE A 241 -2.45 -2.37 -10.04
CA PHE A 241 -2.81 -3.43 -10.99
C PHE A 241 -3.14 -2.84 -12.37
N MET A 242 -4.00 -1.83 -12.43
CA MET A 242 -4.42 -1.20 -13.68
C MET A 242 -3.27 -0.47 -14.39
N LEU A 243 -2.37 0.18 -13.63
CA LEU A 243 -1.18 0.83 -14.19
C LEU A 243 -0.23 -0.19 -14.82
N ASP A 244 0.01 -1.32 -14.15
CA ASP A 244 0.88 -2.38 -14.66
C ASP A 244 0.25 -3.11 -15.86
N MET A 245 -1.06 -3.31 -15.84
CA MET A 245 -1.79 -3.85 -16.99
C MET A 245 -1.69 -2.91 -18.19
N ARG A 246 -1.86 -1.60 -18.00
CA ARG A 246 -1.68 -0.61 -19.07
C ARG A 246 -0.28 -0.67 -19.68
N LYS A 247 0.77 -0.76 -18.86
CA LYS A 247 2.15 -0.90 -19.35
C LYS A 247 2.32 -2.16 -20.21
N ARG A 248 1.75 -3.29 -19.78
CA ARG A 248 1.80 -4.56 -20.53
C ARG A 248 1.02 -4.48 -21.83
N VAL A 249 -0.21 -3.96 -21.80
CA VAL A 249 -1.04 -3.73 -22.99
C VAL A 249 -0.30 -2.85 -24.00
N ASN A 250 0.30 -1.74 -23.56
CA ASN A 250 1.07 -0.86 -24.44
C ASN A 250 2.31 -1.55 -25.04
N LYS A 251 2.95 -2.44 -24.28
CA LYS A 251 4.16 -3.15 -24.71
C LYS A 251 3.87 -4.26 -25.73
N TYR A 252 2.79 -5.02 -25.53
CA TYR A 252 2.55 -6.27 -26.25
C TYR A 252 1.43 -6.19 -27.29
N LEU A 253 0.57 -5.17 -27.21
CA LEU A 253 -0.58 -5.03 -28.09
C LEU A 253 -0.45 -3.80 -28.99
N SER A 254 -0.93 -3.95 -30.22
CA SER A 254 -1.06 -2.89 -31.21
C SER A 254 -2.13 -1.89 -30.79
N GLU A 255 -1.98 -0.65 -31.23
CA GLU A 255 -2.77 0.50 -30.76
C GLU A 255 -4.28 0.34 -30.94
N ASP A 256 -4.68 -0.29 -32.03
CA ASP A 256 -6.05 -0.58 -32.44
C ASP A 256 -6.82 -1.52 -31.48
N VAL A 257 -6.11 -2.33 -30.68
CA VAL A 257 -6.75 -3.26 -29.73
C VAL A 257 -6.51 -2.90 -28.26
N ARG A 258 -5.73 -1.85 -27.97
CA ARG A 258 -5.38 -1.46 -26.58
C ARG A 258 -6.59 -1.07 -25.76
N GLU A 259 -7.50 -0.27 -26.32
CA GLU A 259 -8.69 0.19 -25.60
C GLU A 259 -9.61 -0.98 -25.24
N ILE A 260 -9.82 -1.90 -26.18
CA ILE A 260 -10.64 -3.10 -25.97
C ILE A 260 -9.99 -4.01 -24.91
N ALA A 261 -8.66 -4.17 -24.96
CA ALA A 261 -7.95 -4.95 -23.95
C ALA A 261 -8.05 -4.32 -22.56
N MET A 262 -7.90 -3.00 -22.44
CA MET A 262 -8.06 -2.29 -21.17
C MET A 262 -9.50 -2.35 -20.65
N TRP A 263 -10.49 -2.27 -21.54
CA TRP A 263 -11.91 -2.46 -21.21
C TRP A 263 -12.17 -3.87 -20.67
N ALA A 264 -11.67 -4.90 -21.35
CA ALA A 264 -11.81 -6.30 -20.92
C ALA A 264 -11.19 -6.54 -19.53
N ILE A 265 -10.00 -5.99 -19.28
CA ILE A 265 -9.34 -6.05 -17.97
C ILE A 265 -10.18 -5.33 -16.91
N ALA A 266 -10.65 -4.11 -17.20
CA ALA A 266 -11.48 -3.36 -16.26
C ALA A 266 -12.79 -4.10 -15.96
N LEU A 267 -13.41 -4.72 -16.95
CA LEU A 267 -14.63 -5.51 -16.78
C LEU A 267 -14.41 -6.66 -15.82
N LEU A 268 -13.33 -7.43 -15.98
CA LEU A 268 -13.00 -8.55 -15.10
C LEU A 268 -12.72 -8.09 -13.66
N VAL A 269 -12.02 -6.97 -13.49
CA VAL A 269 -11.64 -6.51 -12.15
C VAL A 269 -12.81 -5.91 -11.36
N ASN A 270 -13.83 -5.39 -12.05
CA ASN A 270 -15.04 -4.85 -11.42
C ASN A 270 -16.13 -5.92 -11.19
N THR A 271 -15.86 -7.19 -11.48
CA THR A 271 -16.79 -8.26 -11.14
C THR A 271 -16.82 -8.53 -9.65
N SER A 272 -18.00 -8.80 -9.14
CA SER A 272 -18.23 -9.04 -7.71
C SER A 272 -18.45 -10.52 -7.41
N THR A 273 -18.80 -11.33 -8.42
CA THR A 273 -19.12 -12.75 -8.24
C THR A 273 -18.42 -13.66 -9.27
N TRP A 274 -18.21 -14.93 -8.88
CA TRP A 274 -17.63 -15.93 -9.77
C TRP A 274 -18.46 -16.22 -11.04
N PRO A 275 -19.81 -16.27 -10.97
CA PRO A 275 -20.64 -16.33 -12.18
C PRO A 275 -20.42 -15.15 -13.13
N GLU A 276 -20.39 -13.91 -12.61
CA GLU A 276 -20.11 -12.71 -13.42
C GLU A 276 -18.75 -12.80 -14.12
N ILE A 277 -17.71 -13.28 -13.42
CA ILE A 277 -16.38 -13.49 -14.00
C ILE A 277 -16.48 -14.43 -15.21
N LYS A 278 -17.19 -15.56 -15.09
CA LYS A 278 -17.33 -16.54 -16.17
C LYS A 278 -18.03 -15.95 -17.39
N ASP A 279 -19.11 -15.20 -17.18
CA ASP A 279 -19.88 -14.62 -18.27
C ASP A 279 -19.12 -13.48 -18.96
N ASN A 280 -18.46 -12.62 -18.19
CA ASN A 280 -17.59 -11.58 -18.73
C ASN A 280 -16.38 -12.17 -19.46
N TRP A 281 -15.78 -13.24 -18.95
CA TRP A 281 -14.70 -13.94 -19.64
C TRP A 281 -15.16 -14.53 -20.97
N ARG A 282 -16.33 -15.17 -21.01
CA ARG A 282 -16.92 -15.68 -22.27
C ARG A 282 -17.14 -14.56 -23.28
N LEU A 283 -17.70 -13.43 -22.84
CA LEU A 283 -17.91 -12.25 -23.69
C LEU A 283 -16.59 -11.73 -24.28
N ILE A 284 -15.56 -11.61 -23.44
CA ILE A 284 -14.22 -11.18 -23.86
C ILE A 284 -13.66 -12.16 -24.91
N CYS A 285 -13.74 -13.48 -24.68
CA CYS A 285 -13.31 -14.48 -25.65
C CYS A 285 -14.05 -14.35 -26.98
N GLN A 286 -15.36 -14.12 -26.97
CA GLN A 286 -16.16 -13.93 -28.19
C GLN A 286 -15.75 -12.68 -28.96
N VAL A 287 -15.51 -11.56 -28.28
CA VAL A 287 -15.03 -10.31 -28.89
C VAL A 287 -13.64 -10.52 -29.50
N CYS A 288 -12.70 -11.10 -28.74
CA CYS A 288 -11.35 -11.38 -29.22
C CYS A 288 -11.35 -12.34 -30.42
N PHE A 289 -12.22 -13.36 -30.42
CA PHE A 289 -12.36 -14.28 -31.54
C PHE A 289 -12.87 -13.52 -32.78
N LYS A 290 -13.93 -12.71 -32.66
CA LYS A 290 -14.46 -11.91 -33.78
C LYS A 290 -13.44 -10.91 -34.34
N LEU A 291 -12.56 -10.35 -33.51
CA LEU A 291 -11.49 -9.44 -33.95
C LEU A 291 -10.36 -10.15 -34.69
N ARG A 292 -10.12 -11.44 -34.44
CA ARG A 292 -9.08 -12.24 -35.12
C ARG A 292 -9.47 -12.68 -36.53
N PHE A 293 -10.77 -12.68 -36.85
CA PHE A 293 -11.31 -13.12 -38.15
C PHE A 293 -11.91 -11.96 -38.96
N LYS A 294 -11.50 -10.72 -38.67
CA LYS A 294 -11.64 -9.56 -39.56
C LYS A 294 -10.28 -9.22 -40.14
#